data_AF-A0A7W9H6R9-F1
#
_entry.id   AF-A0A7W9H6R9-F1
#
_cell.length_a   1.000
_cell.length_b   1.000
_cell.length_c   1.000
_cell.angle_alpha   90.00
_cell.angle_beta   90.00
_cell.angle_gamma   90.00
#
_symmetry.space_group_name_H-M   'P 1'
#
loop_
_entity.id
_entity.type
_entity.pdbx_description
1 polymer ?
#
loop_
_entity_poly.entity_id
_entity_poly.type
_entity_poly.pdbx_seq_one_letter_code
_entity_poly.pdbx_strand_id
1 'polypeptide(L)'
;MSDYRLWLAAIPQPLSVADARVYWNLKDPTPALTEALAGAAYLYVGSWQETHLSEHPQSGRSPAVRLFDWLFLRGTIDEYQAPVLDPQLRDELNALYRPRPDDLPSESVADHELESFLAGHMAWCLLPEETPPAGL
;
A
#
# COMPACT_ATOMS: atom_id res chain seq x y z
N MET A 1 -10.59 20.35 1.33
CA MET A 1 -10.59 18.96 1.82
C MET A 1 -9.30 18.35 1.32
N SER A 2 -8.54 17.71 2.20
CA SER A 2 -7.27 17.09 1.79
C SER A 2 -7.57 15.73 1.18
N ASP A 3 -7.07 15.50 -0.02
CA ASP A 3 -7.14 14.18 -0.66
C ASP A 3 -5.94 13.36 -0.20
N TYR A 4 -6.21 12.20 0.39
CA TYR A 4 -5.22 11.16 0.66
C TYR A 4 -4.95 10.37 -0.62
N ARG A 5 -3.76 9.79 -0.73
CA ARG A 5 -3.32 9.04 -1.92
C ARG A 5 -2.72 7.72 -1.50
N LEU A 6 -2.83 6.72 -2.36
CA LEU A 6 -2.11 5.45 -2.21
C LEU A 6 -1.18 5.28 -3.39
N TRP A 7 0.10 5.18 -3.08
CA TRP A 7 1.13 4.62 -3.94
C TRP A 7 1.58 3.30 -3.33
N LEU A 8 1.71 2.26 -4.13
CA LEU A 8 2.34 1.01 -3.71
C LEU A 8 3.80 1.04 -4.09
N ALA A 9 4.68 0.96 -3.10
CA ALA A 9 6.12 0.78 -3.27
C ALA A 9 6.45 -0.72 -3.19
N ALA A 10 6.86 -1.30 -4.31
CA ALA A 10 7.40 -2.66 -4.36
C ALA A 10 8.92 -2.62 -4.24
N ILE A 11 9.45 -3.21 -3.15
CA ILE A 11 10.87 -3.22 -2.80
C ILE A 11 11.43 -4.63 -3.03
N PRO A 12 12.47 -4.80 -3.87
CA PRO A 12 12.96 -6.12 -4.29
C PRO A 12 13.63 -6.94 -3.18
N GLN A 13 14.09 -6.30 -2.12
CA GLN A 13 14.72 -6.97 -0.99
C GLN A 13 13.85 -6.86 0.26
N PRO A 14 13.74 -7.92 1.07
CA PRO A 14 13.07 -7.84 2.35
C PRO A 14 13.68 -6.76 3.24
N LEU A 15 12.83 -5.89 3.78
CA LEU A 15 13.27 -4.94 4.81
C LEU A 15 13.54 -5.68 6.11
N SER A 16 14.56 -5.22 6.85
CA SER A 16 14.80 -5.72 8.19
C SER A 16 13.62 -5.35 9.11
N VAL A 17 13.37 -6.15 10.16
CA VAL A 17 12.34 -5.82 11.17
C VAL A 17 12.60 -4.44 11.81
N ALA A 18 13.86 -4.04 11.95
CA ALA A 18 14.21 -2.73 12.49
C ALA A 18 13.77 -1.59 11.53
N ASP A 19 14.01 -1.74 10.23
CA ASP A 19 13.61 -0.74 9.24
C ASP A 19 12.09 -0.71 9.06
N ALA A 20 11.43 -1.88 9.05
CA ALA A 20 9.97 -1.97 9.02
C ALA A 20 9.34 -1.28 10.25
N ARG A 21 9.93 -1.45 11.44
CA ARG A 21 9.49 -0.72 12.65
C ARG A 21 9.68 0.78 12.53
N VAL A 22 10.79 1.25 11.96
CA VAL A 22 11.01 2.68 11.72
C VAL A 22 9.94 3.24 10.79
N TYR A 23 9.71 2.54 9.68
CA TYR A 23 8.70 2.88 8.68
C TYR A 23 7.31 3.02 9.28
N TRP A 24 6.80 1.95 9.91
CA TRP A 24 5.42 1.93 10.42
C TRP A 24 5.17 2.86 11.61
N ASN A 25 6.21 3.19 12.38
CA ASN A 25 6.10 4.17 13.46
C ASN A 25 6.30 5.63 13.00
N LEU A 26 6.40 5.87 11.68
CA LEU A 26 6.60 7.18 11.07
C LEU A 26 7.79 7.94 11.67
N LYS A 27 8.88 7.20 11.94
CA LYS A 27 10.14 7.78 12.42
C LYS A 27 11.00 8.18 11.24
N ASP A 28 12.01 9.03 11.50
CA ASP A 28 13.01 9.39 10.49
C ASP A 28 13.57 8.11 9.83
N PRO A 29 13.48 8.00 8.49
CA PRO A 29 13.87 6.79 7.81
C PRO A 29 15.37 6.54 7.97
N THR A 30 15.74 5.28 8.15
CA THR A 30 17.15 4.88 8.12
C THR A 30 17.72 5.12 6.71
N PRO A 31 19.05 5.24 6.55
CA PRO A 31 19.65 5.30 5.23
C PRO A 31 19.28 4.10 4.34
N ALA A 32 19.20 2.90 4.94
CA ALA A 32 18.81 1.68 4.23
C ALA A 32 17.34 1.73 3.74
N LEU A 33 16.42 2.19 4.58
CA LEU A 33 15.02 2.38 4.20
C LEU A 33 14.87 3.46 3.10
N THR A 34 15.64 4.54 3.21
CA THR A 34 15.65 5.63 2.20
C THR A 34 16.12 5.11 0.84
N GLU A 35 17.21 4.34 0.82
CA GLU A 35 17.74 3.73 -0.42
C GLU A 35 16.76 2.71 -1.00
N ALA A 36 16.15 1.87 -0.15
CA ALA A 36 15.16 0.89 -0.57
C ALA A 36 13.94 1.55 -1.23
N LEU A 37 13.41 2.63 -0.63
CA LEU A 37 12.30 3.39 -1.20
C LEU A 37 12.70 4.12 -2.48
N ALA A 38 13.93 4.66 -2.57
CA ALA A 38 14.41 5.29 -3.80
C ALA A 38 14.57 4.31 -4.97
N GLY A 39 14.88 3.04 -4.68
CA GLY A 39 15.01 1.97 -5.67
C GLY A 39 13.72 1.16 -5.93
N ALA A 40 12.61 1.51 -5.28
CA ALA A 40 11.36 0.76 -5.40
C ALA A 40 10.64 1.01 -6.73
N ALA A 41 9.86 0.02 -7.17
CA ALA A 41 8.88 0.22 -8.23
C ALA A 41 7.59 0.79 -7.63
N TYR A 42 7.01 1.82 -8.26
CA TYR A 42 5.83 2.49 -7.75
C TYR A 42 4.63 2.34 -8.69
N LEU A 43 3.45 2.15 -8.09
CA LEU A 43 2.17 2.28 -8.76
C LEU A 43 1.30 3.25 -7.98
N TYR A 44 0.80 4.29 -8.64
CA TYR A 44 -0.33 5.06 -8.10
C TYR A 44 -1.59 4.21 -8.19
N VAL A 45 -2.25 3.97 -7.06
CA VAL A 45 -3.44 3.13 -6.99
C VAL A 45 -4.72 3.95 -7.01
N GLY A 46 -4.69 5.12 -6.39
CA GLY A 46 -5.84 6.01 -6.30
C GLY A 46 -5.79 6.96 -5.12
N SER A 47 -6.90 7.66 -4.90
CA SER A 47 -7.06 8.61 -3.82
C SER A 47 -8.32 8.35 -3.00
N TRP A 48 -8.41 8.98 -1.83
CA TRP A 48 -9.62 9.02 -1.03
C TRP A 48 -9.70 10.30 -0.19
N GLN A 49 -10.84 10.52 0.43
CA GLN A 49 -11.13 11.62 1.35
C GLN A 49 -11.64 11.06 2.68
N GLU A 50 -11.71 11.92 3.70
CA GLU A 50 -12.26 11.55 5.02
C GLU A 50 -13.64 10.86 4.94
N THR A 51 -14.50 11.27 4.01
CA THR A 51 -15.83 10.69 3.77
C THR A 51 -15.80 9.23 3.32
N HIS A 52 -14.65 8.74 2.85
CA HIS A 52 -14.45 7.35 2.45
C HIS A 52 -13.96 6.47 3.61
N LEU A 53 -13.51 7.07 4.72
CA LEU A 53 -13.02 6.32 5.88
C LEU A 53 -14.16 5.57 6.57
N SER A 54 -13.82 4.48 7.24
CA SER A 54 -14.73 3.68 8.06
C SER A 54 -14.03 3.34 9.37
N GLU A 55 -14.79 3.21 10.46
CA GLU A 55 -14.27 2.74 11.75
C GLU A 55 -13.92 1.25 11.73
N HIS A 56 -14.39 0.52 10.72
CA HIS A 56 -14.10 -0.90 10.54
C HIS A 56 -12.99 -1.11 9.50
N PRO A 57 -11.99 -1.97 9.78
CA PRO A 57 -10.98 -2.36 8.82
C PRO A 57 -11.56 -2.81 7.48
N GLN A 58 -10.90 -2.46 6.37
CA GLN A 58 -11.26 -2.88 5.00
C GLN A 58 -12.69 -2.51 4.56
N SER A 59 -13.35 -1.65 5.34
CA SER A 59 -14.73 -1.23 5.13
C SER A 59 -14.81 0.21 4.63
N GLY A 60 -13.66 0.81 4.30
CA GLY A 60 -13.63 2.09 3.63
C GLY A 60 -14.29 2.02 2.24
N ARG A 61 -14.87 3.15 1.83
CA ARG A 61 -15.75 3.29 0.67
C ARG A 61 -15.01 3.67 -0.60
N SER A 62 -13.73 3.31 -0.70
CA SER A 62 -12.98 3.31 -1.94
C SER A 62 -11.97 2.16 -1.96
N PRO A 63 -11.57 1.68 -3.16
CA PRO A 63 -10.53 0.66 -3.27
C PRO A 63 -9.20 1.02 -2.60
N ALA A 64 -8.74 2.27 -2.79
CA ALA A 64 -7.46 2.72 -2.27
C ALA A 64 -7.38 2.68 -0.73
N VAL A 65 -8.42 3.18 -0.03
CA VAL A 65 -8.43 3.14 1.45
C VAL A 65 -8.44 1.70 1.97
N ARG A 66 -9.17 0.79 1.32
CA ARG A 66 -9.22 -0.62 1.75
C ARG A 66 -7.87 -1.30 1.67
N LEU A 67 -7.13 -1.04 0.60
CA LEU A 67 -5.78 -1.57 0.42
C LEU A 67 -4.80 -0.97 1.43
N PHE A 68 -4.87 0.35 1.63
CA PHE A 68 -4.05 1.04 2.63
C PHE A 68 -4.25 0.45 4.03
N ASP A 69 -5.51 0.37 4.49
CA ASP A 69 -5.87 -0.18 5.81
C ASP A 69 -5.39 -1.63 5.97
N TRP A 70 -5.56 -2.45 4.93
CA TRP A 70 -5.15 -3.86 4.98
C TRP A 70 -3.63 -4.02 5.09
N LEU A 71 -2.87 -3.28 4.29
CA LEU A 71 -1.41 -3.30 4.33
C LEU A 71 -0.88 -2.75 5.64
N PHE A 72 -1.47 -1.66 6.15
CA PHE A 72 -1.12 -1.11 7.44
C PHE A 72 -1.34 -2.12 8.57
N LEU A 73 -2.51 -2.75 8.64
CA LEU A 73 -2.81 -3.76 9.67
C LEU A 73 -1.86 -4.95 9.58
N ARG A 74 -1.61 -5.48 8.38
CA ARG A 74 -0.71 -6.61 8.17
C ARG A 74 0.74 -6.27 8.48
N GLY A 75 1.14 -5.03 8.25
CA GLY A 75 2.48 -4.55 8.52
C GLY A 75 2.74 -4.22 9.98
N THR A 76 1.70 -3.96 10.78
CA THR A 76 1.83 -3.50 12.18
C THR A 76 1.41 -4.51 13.23
N ILE A 77 0.55 -5.48 12.90
CA ILE A 77 0.14 -6.53 13.83
C ILE A 77 1.24 -7.60 13.95
N ASP A 78 1.38 -8.16 15.16
CA ASP A 78 2.36 -9.16 15.59
C ASP A 78 3.82 -8.68 15.67
N GLU A 79 4.50 -8.41 14.54
CA GLU A 79 5.97 -8.27 14.54
C GLU A 79 6.54 -6.97 13.96
N TYR A 80 5.71 -6.08 13.40
CA TYR A 80 6.14 -4.95 12.56
C TYR A 80 7.03 -5.41 11.39
N GLN A 81 6.43 -5.63 10.23
CA GLN A 81 7.09 -6.19 9.06
C GLN A 81 6.65 -5.48 7.77
N ALA A 82 7.49 -5.50 6.75
CA ALA A 82 7.07 -5.14 5.40
C ALA A 82 6.45 -6.38 4.73
N PRO A 83 5.13 -6.41 4.44
CA PRO A 83 4.49 -7.59 3.87
C PRO A 83 5.17 -8.03 2.58
N VAL A 84 5.54 -9.30 2.49
CA VAL A 84 6.08 -9.89 1.25
C VAL A 84 4.91 -10.28 0.36
N LEU A 85 4.97 -9.88 -0.91
CA LEU A 85 3.96 -10.18 -1.91
C LEU A 85 4.02 -11.65 -2.34
N ASP A 86 3.30 -12.50 -1.61
CA ASP A 86 3.07 -13.89 -1.95
C ASP A 86 1.73 -14.07 -2.73
N PRO A 87 1.44 -15.28 -3.27
CA PRO A 87 0.22 -15.50 -4.03
C PRO A 87 -1.06 -15.21 -3.24
N GLN A 88 -1.05 -15.45 -1.92
CA GLN A 88 -2.21 -15.21 -1.07
C GLN A 88 -2.45 -13.71 -0.91
N LEU A 89 -1.41 -12.94 -0.56
CA LEU A 89 -1.50 -11.49 -0.42
C LEU A 89 -1.91 -10.85 -1.75
N ARG A 90 -1.35 -11.29 -2.89
CA ARG A 90 -1.76 -10.81 -4.21
C ARG A 90 -3.28 -10.99 -4.42
N ASP A 91 -3.80 -12.17 -4.17
CA ASP A 91 -5.21 -12.49 -4.41
C ASP A 91 -6.13 -11.69 -3.45
N GLU A 92 -5.70 -11.50 -2.20
CA GLU A 92 -6.40 -10.65 -1.22
C GLU A 92 -6.44 -9.18 -1.66
N LEU A 93 -5.31 -8.61 -2.13
CA LEU A 93 -5.26 -7.23 -2.62
C LEU A 93 -6.15 -7.04 -3.85
N ASN A 94 -6.11 -7.97 -4.82
CA ASN A 94 -7.01 -7.92 -5.97
C ASN A 94 -8.49 -8.02 -5.54
N ALA A 95 -8.82 -8.83 -4.55
CA ALA A 95 -10.19 -8.93 -4.04
C ALA A 95 -10.66 -7.65 -3.33
N LEU A 96 -9.78 -7.00 -2.56
CA LEU A 96 -10.05 -5.73 -1.88
C LEU A 96 -10.21 -4.57 -2.87
N TYR A 97 -9.47 -4.59 -3.97
CA TYR A 97 -9.49 -3.53 -4.97
C TYR A 97 -10.77 -3.50 -5.81
N ARG A 98 -11.45 -4.64 -5.95
CA ARG A 98 -12.69 -4.71 -6.74
C ARG A 98 -13.71 -3.65 -6.26
N PRO A 99 -14.35 -2.92 -7.19
CA PRO A 99 -15.40 -1.97 -6.85
C PRO A 99 -16.55 -2.62 -6.09
N ARG A 100 -17.12 -1.89 -5.12
CA ARG A 100 -18.29 -2.29 -4.34
C ARG A 100 -19.47 -1.33 -4.59
N PRO A 101 -20.73 -1.79 -4.45
CA PRO A 101 -21.90 -0.94 -4.70
C PRO A 101 -22.00 0.32 -3.81
N ASP A 102 -21.40 0.28 -2.63
CA ASP A 102 -21.40 1.35 -1.63
C ASP A 102 -20.18 2.28 -1.73
N ASP A 103 -19.28 2.02 -2.69
CA ASP A 103 -18.13 2.87 -2.97
C ASP A 103 -18.58 4.28 -3.38
N LEU A 104 -17.89 5.27 -2.83
CA LEU A 104 -18.03 6.65 -3.24
C LEU A 104 -17.06 6.94 -4.40
N PRO A 105 -17.38 7.93 -5.26
CA PRO A 105 -16.49 8.29 -6.35
C PRO A 105 -15.12 8.74 -5.85
N SER A 106 -14.07 8.10 -6.34
CA SER A 106 -12.66 8.43 -6.07
C SER A 106 -11.80 8.15 -7.30
N GLU A 107 -10.63 8.76 -7.38
CA GLU A 107 -9.66 8.41 -8.42
C GLU A 107 -9.11 7.00 -8.15
N SER A 108 -8.92 6.22 -9.20
CA SER A 108 -8.36 4.88 -9.13
C SER A 108 -7.70 4.53 -10.45
N VAL A 109 -6.60 3.78 -10.37
CA VAL A 109 -5.95 3.18 -11.53
C VAL A 109 -6.84 2.09 -12.14
N ALA A 110 -6.57 1.61 -13.36
CA ALA A 110 -7.36 0.52 -13.91
C ALA A 110 -7.03 -0.82 -13.24
N ASP A 111 -8.02 -1.72 -13.08
CA ASP A 111 -7.85 -3.04 -12.45
C ASP A 111 -6.64 -3.83 -13.01
N HIS A 112 -6.49 -3.83 -14.34
CA HIS A 112 -5.41 -4.56 -15.01
C HIS A 112 -4.01 -4.00 -14.72
N GLU A 113 -3.89 -2.70 -14.39
CA GLU A 113 -2.62 -2.08 -14.03
C GLU A 113 -2.17 -2.54 -12.64
N LEU A 114 -3.11 -2.59 -11.67
CA LEU A 114 -2.83 -3.18 -10.36
C LEU A 114 -2.48 -4.66 -10.49
N GLU A 115 -3.29 -5.45 -11.20
CA GLU A 115 -3.05 -6.87 -11.39
C GLU A 115 -1.67 -7.14 -12.01
N SER A 116 -1.29 -6.37 -13.03
CA SER A 116 0.01 -6.49 -13.71
C SER A 116 1.15 -6.08 -12.78
N PHE A 117 0.99 -5.00 -12.01
CA PHE A 117 1.99 -4.56 -11.05
C PHE A 117 2.22 -5.62 -9.97
N LEU A 118 1.16 -6.18 -9.38
CA LEU A 118 1.30 -7.21 -8.35
C LEU A 118 1.92 -8.49 -8.93
N ALA A 119 1.50 -8.92 -10.12
CA ALA A 119 2.08 -10.09 -10.78
C ALA A 119 3.56 -9.91 -11.15
N GLY A 120 3.97 -8.69 -11.50
CA GLY A 120 5.35 -8.36 -11.87
C GLY A 120 6.34 -8.30 -10.71
N HIS A 121 5.86 -8.13 -9.47
CA HIS A 121 6.68 -7.91 -8.28
C HIS A 121 6.46 -8.97 -7.20
N MET A 122 6.12 -10.20 -7.59
CA MET A 122 6.01 -11.32 -6.65
C MET A 122 7.29 -11.51 -5.85
N ALA A 123 7.15 -11.88 -4.58
CA ALA A 123 8.20 -12.04 -3.57
C ALA A 123 8.92 -10.74 -3.16
N TRP A 124 8.46 -9.57 -3.62
CA TRP A 124 8.96 -8.27 -3.17
C TRP A 124 8.18 -7.80 -1.94
N CYS A 125 8.79 -6.93 -1.12
CA CYS A 125 8.06 -6.27 -0.05
C CYS A 125 7.14 -5.18 -0.63
N LEU A 126 5.95 -5.02 -0.06
CA LEU A 126 4.98 -4.01 -0.49
C LEU A 126 4.71 -3.03 0.64
N LEU A 127 4.98 -1.75 0.42
CA LEU A 127 4.72 -0.67 1.37
C LEU A 127 3.73 0.36 0.79
N PRO A 128 2.75 0.85 1.58
CA PRO A 128 1.81 1.88 1.16
C PRO A 128 2.35 3.30 1.43
N GLU A 129 2.64 4.07 0.39
CA GLU A 129 3.06 5.47 0.51
C GLU A 129 1.89 6.43 0.25
N GLU A 130 1.76 7.46 1.10
CA GLU A 130 0.78 8.53 0.90
C GLU A 130 1.29 9.67 0.01
N THR A 131 2.61 9.77 -0.14
CA THR A 131 3.26 10.77 -1.00
C THR A 131 3.78 10.13 -2.28
N PRO A 132 3.78 10.86 -3.41
CA PRO A 132 4.46 10.37 -4.60
C PRO A 132 5.94 10.12 -4.31
N PRO A 133 6.57 9.14 -4.97
CA PRO A 133 8.00 8.91 -4.82
C PRO A 133 8.80 10.15 -5.24
N ALA A 134 9.95 10.32 -4.62
CA ALA A 134 10.84 11.43 -4.95
C ALA A 134 11.29 11.31 -6.42
N GLY A 135 10.87 12.26 -7.26
CA GLY A 135 11.27 12.34 -8.67
C GLY A 135 10.21 11.94 -9.69
N LEU A 136 8.97 11.64 -9.28
CA LEU A 136 7.79 11.64 -10.17
C LEU A 136 7.13 13.02 -10.26
#